data_AF-A0A2Z6UEX0-F1
#
_entry.id   AF-A0A2Z6UEX0-F1
#
_cell.length_a   1.000
_cell.length_b   1.000
_cell.length_c   1.000
_cell.angle_alpha   90.00
_cell.angle_beta   90.00
_cell.angle_gamma   90.00
#
_symmetry.space_group_name_H-M   'P 1'
#
loop_
_entity.id
_entity.type
_entity.pdbx_description
1 polymer ?
#
loop_
_entity_poly.entity_id
_entity_poly.type
_entity_poly.pdbx_seq_one_letter_code
_entity_poly.pdbx_strand_id
1 'polypeptide(L)' 'MSNELDYGLAFSVADYFNLKDSEAKKIYDEVMHSAKNWEAVASDIGISRQEQLGMQEAFRV' A
#
# COMPACT_ATOMS: atom_id res chain seq x y z
N MET A 1 0.91 -2.35 -17.14
CA MET A 1 1.64 -2.67 -15.88
C MET A 1 0.88 -1.98 -14.77
N SER A 2 0.33 -2.75 -13.84
CA SER A 2 -0.49 -2.23 -12.73
C SER A 2 0.45 -1.82 -11.60
N ASN A 3 0.29 -0.62 -11.05
CA ASN A 3 1.00 -0.16 -9.85
C ASN A 3 0.17 -0.41 -8.58
N GLU A 4 -0.79 -1.33 -8.67
CA GLU A 4 -1.63 -1.68 -7.54
C GLU A 4 -0.82 -2.39 -6.44
N LEU A 5 -1.14 -2.07 -5.20
CA LEU A 5 -0.73 -2.87 -4.04
C LEU A 5 -1.47 -4.22 -4.10
N ASP A 6 -0.82 -5.24 -4.67
CA ASP A 6 -1.33 -6.61 -4.70
C ASP A 6 -0.89 -7.36 -3.43
N TYR A 7 -1.80 -7.40 -2.47
CA TYR A 7 -1.60 -8.11 -1.20
C TYR A 7 -1.49 -9.62 -1.39
N GLY A 8 -2.20 -10.19 -2.37
CA GLY A 8 -2.15 -11.61 -2.65
C GLY A 8 -0.77 -12.03 -3.13
N LEU A 9 -0.17 -11.22 -4.01
CA LEU A 9 1.22 -11.40 -4.42
C LEU A 9 2.18 -11.26 -3.23
N ALA A 10 2.03 -10.22 -2.40
CA ALA A 10 2.90 -9.99 -1.24
C ALA A 10 2.90 -11.18 -0.25
N PHE A 11 1.73 -11.75 0.06
CA PHE A 11 1.65 -12.94 0.91
C PHE A 11 2.19 -14.19 0.21
N SER A 12 1.97 -14.36 -1.10
CA SER A 12 2.48 -15.53 -1.85
C SER A 12 4.01 -15.60 -1.91
N VAL A 13 4.69 -14.45 -1.76
CA VAL A 13 6.16 -14.40 -1.74
C VAL A 13 6.75 -14.40 -0.33
N ALA A 14 5.94 -14.25 0.72
CA ALA A 14 6.40 -14.13 2.10
C ALA A 14 7.25 -15.32 2.56
N ASP A 15 6.87 -16.53 2.13
CA ASP A 15 7.61 -17.77 2.40
C ASP A 15 9.04 -17.73 1.82
N TYR A 16 9.25 -17.11 0.67
CA TYR A 16 10.60 -16.96 0.08
C TYR A 16 11.52 -16.10 0.95
N PHE A 17 10.94 -15.20 1.75
CA PHE A 17 11.66 -14.36 2.71
C PHE A 17 11.73 -14.99 4.11
N ASN A 18 11.30 -16.24 4.27
CA ASN A 18 11.22 -16.96 5.55
C ASN A 18 10.41 -16.20 6.63
N LEU A 19 9.41 -15.42 6.21
CA LEU A 19 8.53 -14.72 7.15
C LEU A 19 7.46 -15.69 7.65
N LYS A 20 7.24 -15.73 8.96
CA LYS A 20 6.06 -16.41 9.50
C LYS A 20 4.81 -15.60 9.17
N ASP A 21 3.66 -16.26 9.07
CA ASP A 21 2.35 -15.61 8.85
C ASP A 21 2.11 -14.41 9.78
N SER A 22 2.48 -14.53 11.05
CA SER A 22 2.34 -13.45 12.04
C SER A 22 3.22 -12.24 11.73
N GLU A 23 4.41 -12.46 11.20
CA GLU A 23 5.36 -11.41 10.83
C GLU A 23 4.94 -10.74 9.51
N ALA A 24 4.56 -11.55 8.51
CA ALA A 24 4.00 -11.06 7.26
C ALA A 24 2.74 -10.21 7.49
N LYS A 25 1.83 -10.66 8.38
CA LYS A 25 0.64 -9.90 8.76
C LYS A 25 0.97 -8.60 9.48
N LYS A 26 1.96 -8.61 10.37
CA LYS A 26 2.40 -7.40 11.06
C LYS A 26 2.97 -6.36 10.08
N ILE A 27 3.81 -6.80 9.15
CA ILE A 27 4.35 -5.93 8.09
C ILE A 27 3.22 -5.37 7.23
N TYR A 28 2.26 -6.22 6.85
CA TYR A 28 1.06 -5.80 6.12
C TYR A 28 0.29 -4.70 6.87
N ASP A 29 0.01 -4.90 8.17
CA ASP A 29 -0.72 -3.92 8.99
C ASP A 29 0.04 -2.58 9.08
N GLU A 30 1.37 -2.62 9.23
CA GLU A 30 2.22 -1.43 9.27
C GLU A 30 2.23 -0.68 7.93
N VAL A 31 2.40 -1.40 6.82
CA VAL A 31 2.37 -0.80 5.47
C VAL A 31 1.00 -0.19 5.20
N MET A 32 -0.09 -0.88 5.53
CA MET A 32 -1.43 -0.33 5.32
C MET A 32 -1.73 0.87 6.20
N HIS A 33 -1.27 0.84 7.45
CA HIS A 33 -1.41 1.98 8.33
C HIS A 33 -0.66 3.21 7.80
N SER A 34 0.48 3.03 7.15
CA SER A 34 1.21 4.13 6.51
C SER A 34 0.53 4.58 5.22
N ALA A 35 0.14 3.63 4.38
CA ALA A 35 -0.44 3.90 3.08
C ALA A 35 -1.79 4.62 3.20
N LYS A 36 -2.63 4.32 4.20
CA LYS A 36 -3.96 4.96 4.37
C LYS A 36 -3.95 6.48 4.45
N ASN A 37 -2.84 7.08 4.86
CA ASN A 37 -2.72 8.53 5.04
C ASN A 37 -2.22 9.24 3.77
N TRP A 38 -2.06 8.52 2.64
CA TRP A 38 -1.47 9.07 1.42
C TRP A 38 -2.23 10.29 0.86
N GLU A 39 -3.56 10.34 0.96
CA GLU A 39 -4.36 11.49 0.48
C GLU A 39 -4.05 12.76 1.29
N ALA A 40 -3.81 12.62 2.59
CA ALA A 40 -3.43 13.74 3.46
C ALA A 40 -2.03 14.25 3.10
N VAL A 41 -1.08 13.34 2.85
CA VAL A 41 0.28 13.69 2.41
C VAL A 41 0.23 14.35 1.02
N ALA A 42 -0.54 13.80 0.08
CA ALA A 42 -0.71 14.35 -1.26
C ALA A 42 -1.29 15.77 -1.22
N SER A 43 -2.24 16.01 -0.32
CA SER A 43 -2.82 17.34 -0.11
C SER A 43 -1.82 18.32 0.50
N ASP A 44 -1.00 17.88 1.46
CA ASP A 44 0.03 18.70 2.12
C ASP A 44 1.13 19.16 1.14
N ILE A 45 1.51 18.28 0.20
CA ILE A 45 2.51 18.61 -0.84
C ILE A 45 1.90 19.27 -2.10
N GLY A 46 0.59 19.56 -2.09
CA GLY A 46 -0.07 20.34 -3.13
C GLY A 46 -0.48 19.58 -4.40
N ILE A 47 -0.58 18.24 -4.35
CA ILE A 47 -1.13 17.45 -5.47
C ILE A 47 -2.62 17.74 -5.60
N SER A 48 -3.07 18.05 -6.82
CA SER A 48 -4.46 18.43 -7.06
C SER A 48 -5.42 17.25 -6.85
N ARG A 49 -6.67 17.54 -6.50
CA ARG A 49 -7.72 16.51 -6.35
C ARG A 49 -7.87 15.64 -7.60
N GLN A 50 -7.69 16.21 -8.79
CA GLN A 50 -7.80 15.45 -10.04
C GLN A 50 -6.67 14.43 -10.20
N GLU A 51 -5.44 14.80 -9.83
CA GLU A 51 -4.30 13.89 -9.82
C GLU A 51 -4.45 12.82 -8.73
N GLN A 52 -4.92 13.20 -7.53
CA GLN A 52 -5.21 12.26 -6.46
C GLN A 52 -6.21 11.18 -6.91
N LEU A 53 -7.30 11.54 -7.59
CA LEU A 53 -8.25 10.58 -8.15
C LEU A 53 -7.59 9.57 -9.11
N GLY A 54 -6.63 10.01 -9.92
CA GLY A 54 -5.86 9.12 -10.80
C GLY A 54 -4.89 8.20 -10.05
N MET A 55 -4.50 8.57 -8.83
CA MET A 55 -3.59 7.80 -7.97
C MET A 55 -4.30 6.81 -7.05
N GLN A 56 -5.63 6.93 -6.86
CA GLN A 56 -6.38 6.09 -5.91
C GLN A 56 -6.17 4.58 -6.11
N GLU A 57 -6.09 4.13 -7.36
CA GLU A 57 -5.86 2.71 -7.70
C GLU A 57 -4.49 2.18 -7.24
N ALA A 58 -3.50 3.06 -7.02
CA ALA A 58 -2.19 2.64 -6.52
C ALA A 58 -2.21 2.32 -5.03
N PHE A 59 -3.10 2.95 -4.26
CA PHE A 59 -3.09 2.85 -2.80
C PHE A 59 -4.11 1.86 -2.23
N ARG A 60 -5.25 1.60 -2.90
CA ARG A 60 -6.25 0.56 -2.56
C ARG A 60 -6.43 0.30 -1.04
N VAL A 61 -6.57 1.39 -0.29
CA VAL A 61 -6.66 1.39 1.17
C VAL A 61 -8.09 1.26 1.65
#